data_AF-B7VEK0-F1
#
_entry.id   AF-B7VEK0-F1
#
_cell.length_a   1.000
_cell.length_b   1.000
_cell.length_c   1.000
_cell.angle_alpha   90.00
_cell.angle_beta   90.00
_cell.angle_gamma   90.00
#
_symmetry.space_group_name_H-M   'P 1'
#
loop_
_entity.id
_entity.type
_entity.pdbx_description
1 polymer ?
#
loop_
_entity_poly.entity_id
_entity_poly.type
_entity_poly.pdbx_seq_one_letter_code
_entity_poly.pdbx_strand_id
1 'polypeptide(L)' 'IDSKERKMAALADVGKIPHPGRGANFVHPQFGPVWATSHLGDETISLIGTDPDKYPQYAWKVVETLKGQGGGSLF' A
#
# COMPACT_ATOMS: atom_id res chain seq x y z
N ILE A 1 -7.91 2.80 8.79
CA ILE A 1 -9.15 3.38 9.37
C ILE A 1 -9.81 4.19 8.27
N ASP A 2 -11.05 3.88 7.92
CA ASP A 2 -11.83 4.77 7.05
C ASP A 2 -12.12 6.03 7.85
N SER A 3 -11.61 7.18 7.40
CA SER A 3 -11.75 8.45 8.12
C SER A 3 -13.17 9.02 8.05
N LYS A 4 -13.98 8.59 7.08
CA LYS A 4 -15.38 8.98 6.90
C LYS A 4 -16.29 8.16 7.81
N GLU A 5 -16.10 6.86 7.87
CA GLU A 5 -16.91 5.95 8.70
C GLU A 5 -16.36 5.75 10.12
N ARG A 6 -15.12 6.17 10.39
CA ARG A 6 -14.38 5.95 11.64
C ARG A 6 -14.33 4.47 12.06
N LYS A 7 -14.34 3.55 11.09
CA LYS A 7 -14.23 2.10 11.30
C LYS A 7 -12.90 1.57 10.76
N MET A 8 -12.45 0.43 11.30
CA MET A 8 -11.30 -0.30 10.76
C MET A 8 -11.71 -0.91 9.41
N ALA A 9 -11.14 -0.40 8.32
CA ALA A 9 -11.49 -0.81 6.95
C ALA A 9 -10.84 -2.13 6.55
N ALA A 10 -9.58 -2.36 6.96
CA ALA A 10 -8.85 -3.59 6.74
C ALA A 10 -7.58 -3.63 7.61
N LEU A 11 -7.08 -4.84 7.83
CA LEU A 11 -5.70 -5.13 8.22
C LEU A 11 -5.06 -5.84 7.03
N ALA A 12 -4.22 -5.13 6.28
CA ALA A 12 -3.45 -5.71 5.20
C ALA A 12 -2.13 -6.23 5.77
N ASP A 13 -1.91 -7.54 5.71
CA ASP A 13 -0.62 -8.12 6.07
C ASP A 13 0.43 -7.69 5.05
N VAL A 14 1.46 -7.02 5.55
CA VAL A 14 2.69 -6.65 4.83
C VAL A 14 3.88 -7.27 5.56
N GLY A 15 5.04 -7.36 4.91
CA GLY A 15 6.24 -8.06 5.40
C GLY A 15 6.84 -7.51 6.71
N LYS A 16 8.14 -7.76 6.95
CA LYS A 16 8.77 -7.37 8.22
C LYS A 16 8.88 -5.85 8.38
N ILE A 17 8.33 -5.35 9.50
CA ILE A 17 8.32 -3.96 9.99
C ILE A 17 8.05 -2.94 8.86
N PRO A 18 6.79 -2.74 8.48
CA PRO A 18 6.45 -1.63 7.61
C PRO A 18 6.77 -0.32 8.34
N HIS A 19 7.52 0.55 7.67
CA HIS A 19 7.79 1.90 8.16
C HIS A 19 7.15 2.87 7.17
N PRO A 20 5.86 3.17 7.35
CA PRO A 20 5.22 4.16 6.50
C PRO A 20 5.75 5.53 6.92
N GLY A 21 6.43 6.25 6.03
CA GLY A 21 6.32 7.71 6.06
C GLY A 21 4.95 8.09 5.45
N ARG A 22 4.86 9.15 4.63
CA ARG A 22 3.57 9.48 3.98
C ARG A 22 3.18 8.49 2.88
N GLY A 23 4.14 7.72 2.36
CA GLY A 23 3.94 6.85 1.20
C GLY A 23 3.56 7.64 -0.06
N ALA A 24 3.26 6.94 -1.15
CA ALA A 24 2.93 7.56 -2.45
C ALA A 24 1.60 7.04 -2.99
N ASN A 25 0.71 7.96 -3.41
CA ASN A 25 -0.55 7.61 -4.06
C ASN A 25 -0.45 7.86 -5.57
N PHE A 26 -0.83 6.87 -6.38
CA PHE A 26 -0.91 7.02 -7.84
C PHE A 26 -1.93 6.04 -8.44
N VAL A 27 -2.22 6.18 -9.73
CA VAL A 27 -3.11 5.28 -10.46
C VAL A 27 -2.27 4.24 -11.20
N HIS A 28 -2.41 2.98 -10.83
CA HIS A 28 -1.79 1.85 -11.51
C HIS A 28 -2.63 1.45 -12.74
N PRO A 29 -2.03 1.22 -13.92
CA PRO A 29 -2.77 0.93 -15.15
C PRO A 29 -3.61 -0.35 -15.07
N GLN A 30 -3.22 -1.33 -14.24
CA GLN A 30 -3.95 -2.58 -14.06
C GLN A 30 -4.80 -2.62 -12.79
N PHE A 31 -4.41 -1.93 -11.73
CA PHE A 31 -5.02 -2.08 -10.39
C PHE A 31 -5.84 -0.88 -9.94
N GLY A 32 -5.86 0.20 -10.73
CA GLY A 32 -6.53 1.44 -10.36
C GLY A 32 -5.74 2.21 -9.29
N PRO A 33 -6.41 3.05 -8.48
CA PRO A 33 -5.76 3.78 -7.39
C PRO A 33 -5.05 2.87 -6.39
N VAL A 34 -3.77 3.13 -6.16
CA VAL A 34 -2.91 2.41 -5.22
C VAL A 34 -2.16 3.38 -4.30
N TRP A 35 -1.82 2.89 -3.10
CA TRP A 35 -0.88 3.50 -2.17
C TRP A 35 0.36 2.62 -2.03
N ALA A 36 1.54 3.21 -2.19
CA ALA A 36 2.82 2.52 -2.08
C ALA A 36 3.53 2.84 -0.76
N THR A 37 4.12 1.80 -0.16
CA THR A 37 4.97 1.89 1.04
C THR A 37 6.24 1.09 0.87
N SER A 38 7.37 1.65 1.27
CA SER A 38 8.64 0.93 1.44
C SER A 38 8.65 0.19 2.78
N HIS A 39 9.56 -0.79 2.92
CA HIS A 39 9.84 -1.46 4.19
C HIS A 39 11.25 -1.08 4.64
N LEU A 40 11.43 -0.74 5.93
CA LEU A 40 12.77 -0.40 6.43
C LEU A 40 13.68 -1.64 6.55
N GLY A 41 13.08 -2.83 6.63
CA GLY A 41 13.79 -4.10 6.83
C GLY A 41 14.23 -4.82 5.56
N ASP A 42 13.77 -4.40 4.37
CA ASP A 42 14.12 -5.02 3.09
C ASP A 42 13.95 -4.07 1.89
N GLU A 43 14.48 -4.48 0.73
CA GLU A 43 14.48 -3.74 -0.53
C GLU A 43 13.14 -3.84 -1.28
N THR A 44 12.01 -3.84 -0.58
CA THR A 44 10.69 -4.00 -1.22
C THR A 44 9.76 -2.81 -1.02
N ILE A 45 8.96 -2.55 -2.05
CA ILE A 45 7.87 -1.58 -2.05
C ILE A 45 6.57 -2.34 -2.29
N SER A 46 5.63 -2.25 -1.35
CA SER A 46 4.30 -2.85 -1.49
C SER A 46 3.31 -1.82 -2.03
N LEU A 47 2.54 -2.20 -3.05
CA LEU A 47 1.44 -1.43 -3.59
C LEU A 47 0.12 -2.01 -3.03
N ILE A 48 -0.69 -1.16 -2.43
CA ILE A 48 -1.98 -1.53 -1.83
C ILE A 48 -3.10 -0.85 -2.61
N GLY A 49 -4.11 -1.60 -3.06
CA GLY A 49 -5.28 -1.01 -3.73
C GLY A 49 -6.13 -0.18 -2.77
N THR A 50 -6.61 0.99 -3.20
CA THR A 50 -7.32 1.95 -2.32
C THR A 50 -8.72 2.34 -2.81
N ASP A 51 -9.26 1.68 -3.84
CA ASP A 51 -10.56 2.02 -4.44
C ASP A 51 -11.57 0.85 -4.29
N PRO A 52 -12.33 0.80 -3.19
CA PRO A 52 -13.35 -0.23 -2.96
C PRO A 52 -14.59 -0.10 -3.86
N ASP A 53 -14.82 1.06 -4.48
CA ASP A 53 -16.02 1.29 -5.28
C ASP A 53 -15.84 0.81 -6.73
N LYS A 54 -14.69 1.14 -7.35
CA LYS A 54 -14.42 0.78 -8.76
C LYS A 54 -13.47 -0.41 -8.92
N TYR A 55 -12.65 -0.69 -7.92
CA TYR A 55 -11.70 -1.81 -7.92
C TYR A 55 -11.86 -2.70 -6.67
N PRO A 56 -13.08 -3.16 -6.36
CA PRO A 56 -13.37 -3.91 -5.12
C PRO A 56 -12.53 -5.19 -4.97
N GLN A 57 -12.12 -5.82 -6.07
CA GLN A 57 -11.28 -7.02 -6.05
C GLN A 57 -9.88 -6.77 -5.49
N TYR A 58 -9.36 -5.54 -5.61
CA TYR A 58 -8.01 -5.12 -5.24
C TYR A 58 -7.96 -4.25 -3.99
N ALA A 59 -9.09 -3.66 -3.60
CA ALA A 59 -9.18 -2.78 -2.44
C ALA A 59 -8.65 -3.47 -1.16
N TRP A 60 -7.76 -2.75 -0.49
CA TRP A 60 -7.13 -3.12 0.78
C TRP A 60 -6.26 -4.38 0.74
N LYS A 61 -5.80 -4.79 -0.45
CA LYS A 61 -4.87 -5.90 -0.64
C LYS A 61 -3.57 -5.41 -1.23
N VAL A 62 -2.47 -6.10 -0.91
CA VAL A 62 -1.21 -5.94 -1.65
C VAL A 62 -1.44 -6.50 -3.06
N VAL A 63 -1.38 -5.62 -4.06
CA VAL A 63 -1.59 -5.98 -5.46
C VAL A 63 -0.29 -6.28 -6.19
N GLU A 64 0.81 -5.69 -5.72
CA GLU A 64 2.13 -5.88 -6.28
C GLU A 64 3.21 -5.57 -5.24
N THR A 65 4.33 -6.29 -5.33
CA THR A 65 5.54 -6.03 -4.57
C THR A 65 6.68 -5.79 -5.54
N LEU A 66 7.20 -4.57 -5.56
CA LEU A 66 8.34 -4.18 -6.37
C LEU A 66 9.63 -4.41 -5.57
N LYS A 67 10.67 -4.93 -6.23
CA LYS A 67 12.04 -4.91 -5.71
C LYS A 67 12.71 -3.62 -6.17
N GLY A 68 13.19 -2.82 -5.24
CA GLY A 68 13.89 -1.55 -5.50
C GLY A 68 14.65 -1.10 -4.26
N GLN A 69 15.33 0.04 -4.26
CA GLN A 69 15.95 0.59 -3.04
C GLN A 69 14.88 1.06 -2.02
N GLY A 70 14.09 0.13 -1.48
CA GLY A 70 13.14 0.36 -0.38
C GLY A 70 13.84 0.41 0.98
N GLY A 71 14.97 -0.29 1.11
CA GLY A 71 15.76 -0.34 2.34
C GLY A 71 16.35 1.02 2.68
N GLY A 72 15.85 1.62 3.77
CA GLY A 72 16.35 2.89 4.30
C GLY A 72 15.79 4.16 3.63
N SER A 73 14.86 4.05 2.67
CA SER A 73 14.27 5.22 2.02
C SER A 73 13.03 5.72 2.78
N LEU A 74 13.17 6.89 3.40
CA LEU A 74 12.15 7.62 4.15
C LEU A 74 11.25 8.40 3.15
N PHE A 75 10.02 7.94 2.90
CA PHE A 75 8.99 8.72 2.17
C PHE A 75 7.73 8.90 3.02
#